data_AF-F7XN69-F1
#
_entry.id   AF-F7XN69-F1
#
_cell.length_a   1.000
_cell.length_b   1.000
_cell.length_c   1.000
_cell.angle_alpha   90.00
_cell.angle_beta   90.00
_cell.angle_gamma   90.00
#
_symmetry.space_group_name_H-M   'P 1'
#
loop_
_entity.id
_entity.type
_entity.pdbx_description
1 polymer ?
#
loop_
_entity_poly.entity_id
_entity_poly.type
_entity_poly.pdbx_seq_one_letter_code
_entity_poly.pdbx_strand_id
1 'polypeptide(L)'
;MLSEIPIQIENVEFKNIDKEIMRAAMIAELDAINLYEQMADLTDDEDIKEVLLDIAREEKIHVAMFETVLLQVDEEFLKVYSDYSLARSRD
;
A
#
# COMPACT_ATOMS: atom_id res chain seq x y z
N MET A 1 -4.23 -7.61 -13.49
CA MET A 1 -3.28 -8.66 -13.07
C MET A 1 -2.69 -8.21 -11.76
N LEU A 2 -2.55 -9.13 -10.79
CA LEU A 2 -1.82 -8.85 -9.54
C LEU A 2 -0.38 -8.48 -9.87
N SER A 3 0.21 -7.59 -9.08
CA SER A 3 1.58 -7.13 -9.28
C SER A 3 2.55 -8.25 -8.91
N GLU A 4 3.63 -8.38 -9.67
CA GLU A 4 4.78 -9.16 -9.20
C GLU A 4 5.47 -8.35 -8.10
N ILE A 5 5.65 -8.95 -6.91
CA ILE A 5 6.33 -8.27 -5.80
C ILE A 5 7.80 -8.08 -6.21
N PRO A 6 8.29 -6.84 -6.39
CA PRO A 6 9.51 -6.58 -7.15
C PRO A 6 10.81 -6.74 -6.35
N ILE A 7 10.78 -7.31 -5.14
CA ILE A 7 11.99 -7.36 -4.31
C ILE A 7 12.91 -8.49 -4.77
N GLN A 8 13.96 -8.12 -5.49
CA GLN A 8 15.20 -8.90 -5.59
C GLN A 8 16.24 -8.29 -4.65
N ILE A 9 16.22 -8.70 -3.37
CA ILE A 9 17.09 -8.14 -2.29
C ILE A 9 18.57 -8.20 -2.68
N GLU A 10 18.94 -9.21 -3.46
CA GLU A 10 20.29 -9.48 -3.95
C GLU A 10 20.95 -8.30 -4.68
N ASN A 11 20.14 -7.42 -5.29
CA ASN A 11 20.60 -6.29 -6.10
C ASN A 11 20.38 -4.93 -5.43
N VAL A 12 19.91 -4.89 -4.17
CA VAL A 12 19.61 -3.65 -3.44
C VAL A 12 20.81 -3.26 -2.55
N GLU A 13 21.26 -2.02 -2.65
CA GLU A 13 22.27 -1.49 -1.72
C GLU A 13 21.75 -1.56 -0.28
N PHE A 14 22.58 -1.99 0.67
CA PHE A 14 22.16 -2.20 2.07
C PHE A 14 21.40 -1.02 2.68
N LYS A 15 21.83 0.23 2.40
CA LYS A 15 21.18 1.45 2.88
C LYS A 15 19.75 1.68 2.36
N ASN A 16 19.34 0.96 1.32
CA ASN A 16 18.03 1.07 0.68
C ASN A 16 17.11 -0.09 1.05
N ILE A 17 17.57 -1.12 1.76
CA ILE A 17 16.79 -2.33 2.02
C ILE A 17 15.47 -1.99 2.74
N ASP A 18 15.51 -1.16 3.78
CA ASP A 18 14.32 -0.86 4.59
C ASP A 18 13.21 -0.19 3.77
N LYS A 19 13.55 0.81 2.94
CA LYS A 19 12.56 1.48 2.08
C LYS A 19 12.02 0.55 0.99
N GLU A 20 12.83 -0.35 0.42
CA GLU A 20 12.36 -1.32 -0.56
C GLU A 20 11.40 -2.34 0.07
N ILE A 21 11.69 -2.80 1.31
CA ILE A 21 10.77 -3.66 2.07
C ILE A 21 9.42 -2.95 2.29
N MET A 22 9.42 -1.69 2.74
CA MET A 22 8.19 -0.93 2.96
C MET A 22 7.39 -0.72 1.67
N ARG A 23 8.05 -0.39 0.56
CA ARG A 23 7.40 -0.20 -0.75
C ARG A 23 6.73 -1.48 -1.24
N ALA A 24 7.40 -2.62 -1.11
CA ALA A 24 6.82 -3.87 -1.57
C ALA A 24 5.69 -4.37 -0.68
N ALA A 25 5.80 -4.18 0.64
CA ALA A 25 4.70 -4.45 1.55
C ALA A 25 3.48 -3.61 1.18
N MET A 26 3.67 -2.31 0.96
CA MET A 26 2.60 -1.41 0.51
C MET A 26 1.98 -1.83 -0.85
N ILE A 27 2.78 -2.32 -1.80
CA ILE A 27 2.28 -2.87 -3.07
C ILE A 27 1.40 -4.10 -2.84
N ALA A 28 1.82 -5.01 -1.96
CA ALA A 28 1.04 -6.21 -1.66
C ALA A 28 -0.34 -5.86 -1.07
N GLU A 29 -0.40 -4.87 -0.17
CA GLU A 29 -1.68 -4.44 0.40
C GLU A 29 -2.56 -3.72 -0.63
N LEU A 30 -1.99 -2.90 -1.52
CA LEU A 30 -2.74 -2.27 -2.60
C LEU A 30 -3.31 -3.29 -3.59
N ASP A 31 -2.57 -4.35 -3.89
CA ASP A 31 -3.06 -5.48 -4.69
C ASP A 31 -4.21 -6.21 -3.99
N ALA A 32 -4.10 -6.45 -2.67
CA ALA A 32 -5.13 -7.08 -1.87
C ALA A 32 -6.42 -6.25 -1.85
N ILE A 33 -6.33 -4.93 -1.65
CA ILE A 33 -7.47 -4.00 -1.73
C ILE A 33 -8.18 -4.16 -3.07
N ASN A 34 -7.43 -4.03 -4.18
CA ASN A 34 -8.00 -4.11 -5.52
C ASN A 34 -8.63 -5.47 -5.80
N LEU A 35 -8.01 -6.55 -5.32
CA LEU A 35 -8.50 -7.91 -5.47
C LEU A 35 -9.83 -8.12 -4.73
N TYR A 36 -9.89 -7.74 -3.45
CA TYR A 36 -11.07 -7.93 -2.62
C TYR A 36 -12.24 -7.06 -3.06
N GLU A 37 -11.98 -5.80 -3.46
CA GLU A 37 -13.02 -4.94 -4.03
C GLU A 37 -13.56 -5.53 -5.36
N GLN A 38 -12.69 -6.04 -6.24
CA GLN A 38 -13.14 -6.71 -7.48
C GLN A 38 -13.93 -8.00 -7.20
N MET A 39 -13.52 -8.80 -6.21
CA MET A 39 -14.27 -10.00 -5.82
C MET A 39 -15.64 -9.65 -5.23
N ALA A 40 -15.72 -8.56 -4.46
CA ALA A 40 -16.97 -8.07 -3.89
C ALA A 40 -17.96 -7.62 -4.98
N ASP A 41 -17.45 -7.05 -6.08
CA ASP A 41 -18.26 -6.68 -7.25
C ASP A 41 -18.74 -7.89 -8.08
N LEU A 42 -18.07 -9.05 -7.97
CA LEU A 42 -18.41 -10.27 -8.72
C LEU A 42 -19.44 -11.16 -8.03
N THR A 43 -19.68 -10.98 -6.73
CA THR A 43 -20.60 -11.82 -5.95
C THR A 43 -21.96 -11.15 -5.77
N ASP A 44 -23.03 -11.93 -5.93
CA ASP A 44 -24.41 -11.53 -5.59
C ASP A 44 -24.77 -11.86 -4.13
N ASP A 45 -23.91 -12.59 -3.41
CA ASP A 45 -24.09 -12.91 -1.99
C ASP A 45 -23.64 -11.72 -1.12
N GLU A 46 -24.60 -11.14 -0.39
CA GLU A 46 -24.37 -9.94 0.43
C GLU A 46 -23.48 -10.21 1.66
N ASP A 47 -23.53 -11.41 2.24
CA ASP A 47 -22.69 -11.75 3.40
C ASP A 47 -21.22 -11.87 2.96
N ILE A 48 -20.97 -12.48 1.79
CA ILE A 48 -19.62 -12.56 1.20
C ILE A 48 -19.11 -11.17 0.82
N LYS A 49 -19.97 -10.33 0.24
CA LYS A 49 -19.62 -8.95 -0.13
C LYS A 49 -19.21 -8.13 1.08
N GLU A 50 -19.95 -8.22 2.19
CA GLU A 50 -19.62 -7.51 3.44
C GLU A 50 -18.24 -7.92 3.96
N VAL A 51 -17.95 -9.22 4.02
CA VAL A 51 -16.64 -9.73 4.48
C VAL A 51 -15.50 -9.22 3.59
N LEU A 52 -15.65 -9.28 2.27
CA LEU A 52 -14.61 -8.83 1.33
C LEU A 52 -14.33 -7.32 1.47
N LEU A 53 -15.38 -6.52 1.62
CA LEU A 53 -15.24 -5.07 1.78
C LEU A 53 -14.66 -4.68 3.15
N ASP A 54 -14.93 -5.45 4.19
CA ASP A 54 -14.33 -5.23 5.52
C ASP A 54 -12.83 -5.56 5.50
N ILE A 55 -12.44 -6.69 4.90
CA ILE A 55 -11.03 -7.04 4.71
C ILE A 55 -10.33 -5.97 3.86
N ALA A 56 -10.92 -5.55 2.73
CA ALA A 56 -10.36 -4.47 1.91
C ALA A 56 -10.17 -3.16 2.68
N ARG A 57 -11.01 -2.88 3.69
CA ARG A 57 -10.85 -1.74 4.58
C ARG A 57 -9.69 -1.93 5.55
N GLU A 58 -9.48 -3.12 6.10
CA GLU A 58 -8.32 -3.45 6.94
C GLU A 58 -7.01 -3.27 6.17
N GLU A 59 -6.95 -3.72 4.91
CA GLU A 59 -5.72 -3.55 4.11
C GLU A 59 -5.38 -2.08 3.83
N LYS A 60 -6.37 -1.17 3.78
CA LYS A 60 -6.12 0.28 3.72
C LYS A 60 -5.43 0.81 4.98
N ILE A 61 -5.68 0.20 6.14
CA ILE A 61 -4.96 0.51 7.39
C ILE A 61 -3.51 0.05 7.26
N HIS A 62 -3.27 -1.15 6.73
CA HIS A 62 -1.91 -1.67 6.51
C HIS A 62 -1.12 -0.78 5.54
N VAL A 63 -1.73 -0.33 4.43
CA VAL A 63 -1.13 0.66 3.52
C VAL A 63 -0.69 1.91 4.28
N ALA A 64 -1.57 2.48 5.11
CA ALA A 64 -1.26 3.69 5.87
C ALA A 64 -0.13 3.46 6.89
N MET A 65 -0.07 2.28 7.52
CA MET A 65 1.02 1.90 8.43
C MET A 65 2.36 1.82 7.68
N PHE A 66 2.42 1.12 6.55
CA PHE A 66 3.64 1.00 5.75
C PHE A 66 4.08 2.33 5.17
N GLU A 67 3.16 3.16 4.67
CA GLU A 67 3.47 4.51 4.18
C GLU A 67 4.06 5.38 5.30
N THR A 68 3.49 5.32 6.51
CA THR A 68 3.99 6.09 7.66
C THR A 68 5.43 5.73 7.99
N VAL A 69 5.79 4.45 7.95
CA VAL A 69 7.18 4.01 8.18
C VAL A 69 8.07 4.36 6.98
N LEU A 70 7.58 4.23 5.74
CA LEU A 70 8.31 4.62 4.54
C LEU A 70 8.72 6.09 4.57
N LEU A 71 7.83 6.98 5.01
CA LEU A 71 8.12 8.41 5.20
C LEU A 71 9.21 8.68 6.24
N GLN A 72 9.48 7.74 7.16
CA GLN A 72 10.57 7.86 8.15
C GLN A 72 11.90 7.34 7.62
N VAL A 73 11.89 6.32 6.75
CA VAL A 73 13.11 5.63 6.27
C VAL A 73 13.57 6.09 4.88
N ASP A 74 12.80 6.93 4.20
CA ASP A 74 13.14 7.48 2.88
C ASP A 74 12.96 9.01 2.84
N GLU A 75 14.06 9.74 3.07
CA GLU A 75 14.06 11.21 3.12
C GLU A 75 13.58 11.87 1.82
N GLU A 76 13.92 11.30 0.66
CA GLU A 76 13.48 11.84 -0.63
C GLU A 76 11.98 11.62 -0.80
N PHE A 77 11.47 10.44 -0.43
CA PHE A 77 10.04 10.17 -0.46
C PHE A 77 9.27 11.12 0.46
N LEU A 78 9.75 11.36 1.68
CA LEU A 78 9.18 12.35 2.60
C LEU A 78 9.13 13.75 1.99
N LYS A 79 10.24 14.19 1.39
CA LYS A 79 10.31 15.51 0.75
C LYS A 79 9.30 15.63 -0.39
N VAL A 80 9.27 14.66 -1.30
CA VAL A 80 8.31 14.63 -2.42
C VAL A 80 6.87 14.58 -1.90
N TYR A 81 6.59 13.73 -0.92
CA TYR A 81 5.26 13.62 -0.32
C TYR A 81 4.80 14.96 0.26
N SER A 82 5.69 15.65 0.97
CA SER A 82 5.48 17.01 1.48
C SER A 82 5.15 18.03 0.38
N ASP A 83 5.85 17.97 -0.75
CA ASP A 83 5.71 18.91 -1.86
C ASP A 83 4.37 18.72 -2.62
N TYR A 84 3.84 17.49 -2.65
CA TYR A 84 2.62 17.14 -3.40
C TYR A 84 1.40 16.80 -2.53
N SER A 85 1.51 16.81 -1.20
CA SER A 85 0.40 16.49 -0.31
C SER A 85 -0.72 17.53 -0.43
N LEU A 86 -1.89 17.10 -0.94
CA LEU A 86 -3.11 17.90 -0.98
C LEU A 86 -3.63 18.25 0.43
N ALA A 87 -3.11 17.63 1.50
CA ALA A 87 -3.44 18.01 2.86
C ALA A 87 -2.88 19.39 3.26
N ARG A 88 -1.91 19.93 2.50
CA ARG A 88 -1.36 21.27 2.71
C ARG A 88 -2.17 22.41 2.08
N SER A 89 -3.13 22.13 1.19
CA SER A 89 -3.84 23.17 0.42
C SER A 89 -5.15 23.66 1.06
N ARG A 90 -5.29 23.54 2.38
CA ARG A 90 -6.35 24.23 3.13
C ARG A 90 -5.74 25.37 3.93
N ASP A 91 -5.46 26.47 3.23
CA ASP A 91 -5.39 27.81 3.83
C ASP A 91 -6.80 28.24 4.30
#